data_AF-A0A9Q7ARL6-F1
#
_entry.id   AF-A0A9Q7ARL6-F1
#
_cell.length_a   1.000
_cell.length_b   1.000
_cell.length_c   1.000
_cell.angle_alpha   90.00
_cell.angle_beta   90.00
_cell.angle_gamma   90.00
#
_symmetry.space_group_name_H-M   'P 1'
#
loop_
_entity.id
_entity.type
_entity.pdbx_description
1 polymer ?
#
loop_
_entity_poly.entity_id
_entity_poly.type
_entity_poly.pdbx_seq_one_letter_code
_entity_poly.pdbx_strand_id
1 'polypeptide(L)' 'MAPCPCRVAEAEAFLEGKSPDEALFRAAASICSEAVDLVDDIRAEASYRRLLAGGLVEEWGLQVLGERT' A
#
# COMPACT_ATOMS: atom_id res chain seq x y z
N MET A 1 -2.95 -7.93 -2.27
CA MET A 1 -3.79 -8.91 -1.53
C MET A 1 -3.83 -10.18 -2.35
N ALA A 2 -3.73 -11.34 -1.71
CA ALA A 2 -3.58 -12.65 -2.34
C ALA A 2 -4.48 -13.69 -1.65
N PRO A 3 -4.62 -14.93 -2.19
CA PRO A 3 -5.44 -15.99 -1.60
C PRO A 3 -5.02 -16.41 -0.17
N CYS A 4 -3.79 -16.07 0.22
CA CYS A 4 -3.28 -16.19 1.57
C CYS A 4 -2.58 -14.88 1.99
N PRO A 5 -2.41 -14.62 3.30
CA PRO A 5 -1.63 -13.48 3.76
C PRO A 5 -0.22 -13.50 3.15
N CYS A 6 0.18 -12.39 2.55
CA CYS A 6 1.47 -12.26 1.87
C CYS A 6 2.10 -10.88 2.13
N ARG A 7 3.42 -10.81 2.01
CA ARG A 7 4.16 -9.54 1.97
C ARG A 7 4.17 -8.98 0.55
N VAL A 8 4.34 -7.67 0.41
CA VAL A 8 4.55 -7.01 -0.89
C VAL A 8 6.04 -6.70 -1.03
N ALA A 9 6.82 -7.70 -1.44
CA ALA A 9 8.29 -7.63 -1.45
C ALA A 9 8.83 -6.46 -2.28
N GLU A 10 8.16 -6.10 -3.37
CA GLU A 10 8.56 -4.97 -4.22
C GLU A 10 8.43 -3.62 -3.51
N ALA A 11 7.35 -3.41 -2.76
CA ALA A 11 7.16 -2.18 -1.99
C ALA A 11 8.17 -2.09 -0.84
N GLU A 12 8.47 -3.21 -0.19
CA GLU A 12 9.47 -3.29 0.88
C GLU A 12 10.88 -2.97 0.35
N ALA A 13 11.28 -3.61 -0.74
CA ALA A 13 12.56 -3.34 -1.41
C ALA A 13 12.64 -1.89 -1.91
N PHE A 14 11.52 -1.30 -2.34
CA PHE A 14 11.47 0.09 -2.73
C PHE A 14 11.67 1.04 -1.54
N LEU A 15 11.22 0.70 -0.34
CA LEU A 15 11.36 1.54 0.86
C LEU A 15 12.73 1.42 1.53
N GLU A 16 13.37 0.25 1.43
CA GLU A 16 14.62 -0.07 2.12
C GLU A 16 15.72 1.00 1.89
N GLY A 17 16.28 1.52 2.99
CA GLY A 17 17.39 2.46 2.97
C GLY A 17 17.07 3.90 2.53
N LYS A 18 15.81 4.22 2.22
CA LYS A 18 15.40 5.58 1.85
C LYS A 18 14.92 6.37 3.06
N SER A 19 15.18 7.68 3.03
CA SER A 19 14.64 8.60 4.05
C SER A 19 13.12 8.72 3.92
N PRO A 20 12.36 8.58 5.01
CA PRO A 20 10.90 8.75 4.98
C PRO A 20 10.49 10.15 4.52
N ASP A 21 9.64 10.23 3.50
CA ASP A 21 8.94 11.45 3.08
C ASP A 21 7.59 11.09 2.41
N GLU A 22 6.72 12.08 2.22
CA GLU A 22 5.40 11.86 1.63
C GLU A 22 5.48 11.24 0.22
N ALA A 23 6.41 11.71 -0.62
CA ALA A 23 6.54 11.25 -2.00
C ALA A 23 6.94 9.77 -2.06
N LEU A 24 7.82 9.34 -1.14
CA LEU A 24 8.26 7.97 -0.98
C LEU A 24 7.07 7.07 -0.60
N PHE A 25 6.27 7.48 0.37
CA PHE A 25 5.11 6.69 0.80
C PHE A 25 4.02 6.64 -0.26
N ARG A 26 3.79 7.72 -1.00
CA ARG A 26 2.88 7.74 -2.16
C ARG A 26 3.34 6.78 -3.25
N ALA A 27 4.65 6.71 -3.53
CA ALA A 27 5.19 5.78 -4.50
C ALA A 27 5.06 4.32 -4.01
N ALA A 28 5.38 4.04 -2.75
CA ALA A 28 5.21 2.71 -2.16
C ALA A 28 3.74 2.26 -2.13
N ALA A 29 2.81 3.19 -1.90
CA ALA A 29 1.37 2.96 -1.97
C ALA A 29 0.92 2.53 -3.38
N SER A 30 1.47 3.13 -4.45
CA SER A 30 1.19 2.69 -5.82
C SER A 30 1.62 1.24 -6.05
N ILE A 31 2.85 0.89 -5.65
CA ILE A 31 3.37 -0.48 -5.78
C ILE A 31 2.48 -1.47 -5.02
N CYS A 32 2.08 -1.14 -3.78
CA CYS A 32 1.17 -1.98 -3.00
C CYS A 32 -0.22 -2.12 -3.61
N SER A 33 -0.75 -1.06 -4.22
CA SER A 33 -2.02 -1.08 -4.95
C SER A 33 -1.95 -2.02 -6.15
N GLU A 34 -0.88 -1.93 -6.94
CA GLU A 34 -0.66 -2.77 -8.13
C GLU A 34 -0.46 -4.24 -7.78
N ALA A 35 0.10 -4.55 -6.61
CA ALA A 35 0.27 -5.92 -6.11
C ALA A 35 -1.04 -6.61 -5.64
N VAL A 36 -2.20 -5.97 -5.78
CA VAL A 36 -3.50 -6.58 -5.49
C VAL A 36 -4.04 -7.29 -6.72
N ASP A 37 -4.03 -8.62 -6.66
CA ASP A 37 -4.48 -9.52 -7.73
C ASP A 37 -5.72 -10.35 -7.33
N LEU A 38 -6.68 -9.71 -6.66
CA LEU A 38 -7.94 -10.36 -6.29
C LEU A 38 -9.07 -9.90 -7.20
N VAL A 39 -9.99 -10.82 -7.48
CA VAL A 39 -11.24 -10.58 -8.21
C VAL A 39 -12.28 -9.89 -7.33
N ASP A 40 -13.33 -9.37 -7.98
CA ASP A 40 -14.51 -8.85 -7.31
C ASP A 40 -15.23 -9.97 -6.54
N ASP A 41 -15.83 -9.63 -5.39
CA ASP A 41 -16.76 -10.51 -4.68
C ASP A 41 -17.91 -9.71 -4.03
N ILE A 42 -18.80 -10.40 -3.31
CA ILE A 42 -19.96 -9.80 -2.65
C ILE A 42 -19.63 -8.71 -1.61
N ARG A 43 -18.38 -8.64 -1.14
CA ARG A 43 -17.92 -7.70 -0.11
C ARG A 43 -17.30 -6.45 -0.72
N ALA A 44 -16.59 -6.59 -1.83
CA ALA A 44 -15.93 -5.48 -2.48
C ALA A 44 -15.41 -5.84 -3.87
N GLU A 45 -15.41 -4.84 -4.74
CA GLU A 45 -14.71 -4.81 -6.02
C GLU A 45 -13.17 -4.79 -5.81
N ALA A 46 -12.45 -5.29 -6.82
CA ALA A 46 -11.00 -5.29 -6.91
C ALA A 46 -10.44 -3.85 -6.93
N SER A 47 -11.15 -2.91 -7.56
CA SER A 47 -10.83 -1.48 -7.58
C SER A 47 -10.72 -0.90 -6.16
N TYR A 48 -11.70 -1.21 -5.31
CA TYR A 48 -11.72 -0.77 -3.92
C TYR A 48 -10.60 -1.41 -3.09
N ARG A 49 -10.28 -2.68 -3.34
CA ARG A 49 -9.18 -3.37 -2.64
C ARG A 49 -7.81 -2.78 -2.98
N ARG A 50 -7.60 -2.42 -4.26
CA ARG A 50 -6.40 -1.70 -4.72
C ARG A 50 -6.26 -0.36 -4.01
N LEU A 51 -7.35 0.42 -4.02
CA LEU A 51 -7.42 1.69 -3.31
C LEU A 51 -7.11 1.54 -1.81
N LEU A 52 -7.70 0.54 -1.15
CA LEU A 52 -7.47 0.29 0.28
C LEU A 52 -6.01 -0.10 0.57
N ALA A 53 -5.43 -1.01 -0.22
CA ALA A 53 -4.07 -1.48 0.00
C ALA A 53 -3.04 -0.36 -0.16
N GLY A 54 -3.16 0.46 -1.21
CA GLY A 54 -2.30 1.63 -1.39
C GLY A 54 -2.57 2.71 -0.35
N GLY A 55 -3.84 3.03 -0.12
CA GLY A 55 -4.25 4.05 0.85
C GLY A 55 -3.69 3.78 2.24
N LEU A 56 -3.75 2.54 2.74
CA LEU A 56 -3.20 2.19 4.05
C LEU A 56 -1.69 2.44 4.17
N VAL A 57 -0.92 2.29 3.09
CA VAL A 57 0.53 2.56 3.09
C VAL A 57 0.81 4.06 3.12
N GLU A 58 0.10 4.84 2.31
CA GLU A 58 0.20 6.30 2.31
C GLU A 58 -0.19 6.87 3.68
N GLU A 59 -1.33 6.42 4.20
CA GLU A 59 -1.87 6.80 5.49
C GLU A 59 -0.90 6.56 6.64
N TRP A 60 -0.39 5.33 6.73
CA TRP A 60 0.53 4.97 7.79
C TRP A 60 1.88 5.68 7.64
N GLY A 61 2.33 5.88 6.39
CA GLY A 61 3.52 6.67 6.09
C GLY A 61 3.43 8.11 6.59
N LEU A 62 2.33 8.80 6.29
CA LEU A 62 2.08 10.17 6.77
C LEU A 62 1.98 10.23 8.31
N GLN A 63 1.40 9.20 8.94
CA GLN A 63 1.38 9.10 10.40
C GLN A 63 2.81 8.95 10.98
N VAL A 64 3.69 8.17 10.34
CA VAL A 64 5.10 8.05 10.74
C VAL A 64 5.84 9.39 10.65
N LEU A 65 5.46 10.24 9.69
CA LEU A 65 6.01 11.60 9.57
C LEU A 65 5.44 12.57 10.63
N GLY A 66 4.42 12.16 11.40
CA GLY A 66 3.74 13.04 12.35
C GLY A 66 2.80 14.05 11.69
N GLU A 67 2.47 13.84 10.41
CA GLU A 67 1.65 14.76 9.60
C GLU A 67 0.15 14.53 9.77
N ARG A 68 -0.24 13.43 10.45
CA ARG A 68 -1.62 13.13 10.89
C ARG A 68 -1.67 12.66 12.34
N THR A 69 -2.65 13.20 13.09
CA THR A 69 -2.95 12.88 14.50
C THR A 69 -4.11 11.91 14.60
#